data_AF-X0NND0-F1
#
_entry.id   AF-X0NND0-F1
#
_cell.length_a   1.000
_cell.length_b   1.000
_cell.length_c   1.000
_cell.angle_alpha   90.00
_cell.angle_beta   90.00
_cell.angle_gamma   90.00
#
_symmetry.space_group_name_H-M   'P 1'
#
loop_
_entity.id
_entity.type
_entity.pdbx_description
1 polymer ?
#
loop_
_entity_poly.entity_id
_entity_poly.type
_entity_poly.pdbx_seq_one_letter_code
_entity_poly.pdbx_strand_id
1 'polypeptide(L)'
;MAITIRDIDQHYYMIESLKSLTESNVTTKALIKGGYLAVNLGQQLDDEREKRIKAESELKELKEKFAAYIKSKDELLNALK
;
A
#
# COMPACT_ATOMS: atom_id res chain seq x y z
N MET A 1 -0.89 36.29 -24.59
CA MET A 1 -1.26 35.58 -23.34
C MET A 1 -0.24 34.47 -23.13
N ALA A 2 0.82 34.74 -22.35
CA ALA A 2 1.88 33.77 -22.07
C ALA A 2 1.59 33.15 -20.69
N ILE A 3 0.70 32.18 -20.68
CA ILE A 3 0.46 31.32 -19.53
C ILE A 3 0.80 29.90 -20.03
N THR A 4 1.52 29.11 -19.22
CA THR A 4 1.70 27.65 -19.35
C THR A 4 2.61 27.05 -20.45
N ILE A 5 3.89 27.46 -20.56
CA ILE A 5 4.90 26.67 -21.33
C ILE A 5 5.79 25.78 -20.43
N ARG A 6 5.76 25.95 -19.09
CA ARG A 6 6.67 25.21 -18.18
C ARG A 6 6.27 23.75 -17.91
N ASP A 7 5.00 23.37 -18.11
CA ASP A 7 4.50 22.02 -17.79
C ASP A 7 4.25 21.13 -19.02
N ILE A 8 4.42 21.66 -20.24
CA ILE A 8 4.16 20.88 -21.47
C ILE A 8 5.14 19.71 -21.58
N ASP A 9 6.41 19.93 -21.27
CA ASP A 9 7.43 18.87 -21.30
C ASP A 9 7.16 17.81 -20.23
N GLN A 10 6.75 18.21 -19.02
CA GLN A 10 6.40 17.28 -17.96
C GLN A 10 5.18 16.42 -18.33
N HIS A 11 4.15 17.04 -18.89
CA HIS A 11 2.98 16.32 -19.39
C HIS A 11 3.34 15.40 -20.54
N TYR A 12 4.24 15.82 -21.43
CA TYR A 12 4.74 14.98 -22.52
C TYR A 12 5.46 13.72 -21.99
N TYR A 13 6.42 13.87 -21.08
CA TYR A 13 7.13 12.74 -20.48
C TYR A 13 6.21 11.84 -19.65
N MET A 14 5.23 12.41 -18.94
CA MET A 14 4.23 11.64 -18.21
C MET A 14 3.39 10.79 -19.17
N ILE A 15 2.92 11.37 -20.28
CA ILE A 15 2.12 10.66 -21.28
C ILE A 15 2.94 9.55 -21.96
N GLU A 16 4.20 9.81 -22.32
CA GLU A 16 5.08 8.78 -22.90
C GLU A 16 5.35 7.64 -21.90
N SER A 17 5.57 7.97 -20.62
CA SER A 17 5.70 6.97 -19.57
C SER A 17 4.42 6.13 -19.43
N LEU A 18 3.25 6.77 -19.50
CA LEU A 18 1.95 6.11 -19.43
C LEU A 18 1.70 5.20 -20.65
N LYS A 19 2.09 5.64 -21.86
CA LYS A 19 2.02 4.84 -23.08
C LYS A 19 2.89 3.59 -22.98
N SER A 20 4.11 3.73 -22.45
CA SER A 20 5.00 2.60 -22.17
C SER A 20 4.37 1.64 -21.16
N LEU A 21 3.81 2.16 -20.06
CA LEU A 21 3.18 1.36 -19.01
C LEU A 21 1.93 0.60 -19.48
N THR A 22 1.17 1.19 -20.41
CA THR A 22 -0.11 0.65 -20.90
C THR A 22 0.00 -0.06 -22.25
N GLU A 23 1.24 -0.20 -22.75
CA GLU A 23 1.60 -0.77 -24.06
C GLU A 23 0.73 -0.20 -25.19
N SER A 24 0.54 1.12 -25.18
CA SER A 24 -0.33 1.78 -26.15
C SER A 24 0.32 3.02 -26.73
N ASN A 25 0.45 3.04 -28.06
CA ASN A 25 0.99 4.20 -28.79
C ASN A 25 -0.01 5.37 -28.89
N VAL A 26 -1.28 5.14 -28.52
CA VAL A 26 -2.36 6.15 -28.62
C VAL A 26 -2.59 6.78 -27.26
N THR A 27 -2.36 8.09 -27.15
CA THR A 27 -2.48 8.86 -25.91
C THR A 27 -3.80 8.65 -25.19
N THR A 28 -4.92 8.69 -25.91
CA THR A 28 -6.27 8.53 -25.33
C THR A 28 -6.48 7.13 -24.76
N LYS A 29 -5.98 6.09 -25.44
CA LYS A 29 -6.07 4.70 -25.00
C LYS A 29 -5.17 4.44 -23.79
N ALA A 30 -3.99 5.05 -23.76
CA ALA A 30 -3.09 5.01 -22.62
C ALA A 30 -3.70 5.69 -21.39
N LEU A 31 -4.33 6.86 -21.55
CA LEU A 31 -5.01 7.57 -20.47
C LEU A 31 -6.16 6.77 -19.87
N ILE A 32 -7.02 6.19 -20.72
CA ILE A 32 -8.15 5.38 -20.26
C ILE A 32 -7.65 4.14 -19.50
N LYS A 33 -6.70 3.40 -20.06
CA LYS A 33 -6.09 2.24 -19.40
C LYS A 33 -5.39 2.63 -18.10
N GLY A 34 -4.66 3.74 -18.10
CA GLY A 34 -3.98 4.29 -16.93
C GLY A 34 -4.97 4.65 -15.82
N GLY A 35 -6.12 5.23 -16.17
CA GLY A 35 -7.20 5.50 -15.22
C GLY A 35 -7.75 4.24 -14.56
N TYR A 36 -8.04 3.19 -15.34
CA TYR A 36 -8.47 1.91 -14.78
C TYR A 36 -7.39 1.25 -13.91
N LEU A 37 -6.13 1.30 -14.33
CA LEU A 37 -5.00 0.81 -13.55
C LEU A 37 -4.88 1.53 -12.21
N ALA A 38 -5.01 2.86 -12.19
CA ALA A 38 -4.92 3.66 -10.98
C ALA A 38 -6.04 3.28 -9.98
N VAL A 39 -7.27 3.11 -10.46
CA VAL A 39 -8.41 2.67 -9.62
C VAL A 39 -8.15 1.28 -9.06
N ASN A 40 -7.72 0.33 -9.89
CA ASN A 40 -7.46 -1.05 -9.47
C ASN A 40 -6.32 -1.12 -8.43
N LEU A 41 -5.24 -0.38 -8.66
CA LEU A 41 -4.12 -0.31 -7.72
C LEU A 41 -4.52 0.36 -6.41
N GLY A 42 -5.39 1.39 -6.47
CA GLY A 42 -5.97 1.99 -5.27
C GLY A 42 -6.74 0.97 -4.44
N GLN A 43 -7.63 0.20 -5.07
CA GLN A 43 -8.38 -0.84 -4.38
C GLN A 43 -7.48 -1.92 -3.78
N GLN A 44 -6.49 -2.40 -4.55
CA GLN A 44 -5.53 -3.40 -4.04
C GLN A 44 -4.73 -2.89 -2.85
N LEU A 45 -4.34 -1.60 -2.87
CA LEU A 45 -3.62 -0.99 -1.77
C LEU A 45 -4.48 -0.90 -0.51
N ASP A 46 -5.75 -0.54 -0.65
CA ASP A 46 -6.69 -0.49 0.46
C ASP A 46 -6.93 -1.89 1.06
N ASP A 47 -7.12 -2.90 0.21
CA ASP A 47 -7.29 -4.29 0.65
C ASP A 47 -6.03 -4.81 1.40
N GLU A 48 -4.83 -4.53 0.88
CA GLU A 48 -3.58 -4.91 1.54
C GLU A 48 -3.36 -4.15 2.85
N ARG A 49 -3.79 -2.89 2.92
CA ARG A 49 -3.74 -2.11 4.15
C ARG A 49 -4.65 -2.70 5.21
N GLU A 50 -5.88 -3.11 4.87
CA GLU A 50 -6.77 -3.78 5.81
C GLU A 50 -6.19 -5.10 6.32
N LYS A 51 -5.66 -5.93 5.42
CA LYS A 51 -4.97 -7.18 5.80
C LYS A 51 -3.81 -6.92 6.74
N ARG A 52 -3.00 -5.90 6.45
CA ARG A 52 -1.86 -5.52 7.29
C ARG A 52 -2.31 -5.10 8.68
N ILE A 53 -3.34 -4.24 8.79
CA ILE A 53 -3.87 -3.79 10.08
C ILE A 53 -4.37 -4.99 10.88
N LYS A 54 -5.10 -5.91 10.25
CA LYS A 54 -5.59 -7.12 10.90
C LYS A 54 -4.45 -8.02 11.39
N ALA A 55 -3.44 -8.26 10.55
CA ALA A 55 -2.28 -9.05 10.91
C ALA A 55 -1.48 -8.40 12.07
N GLU A 56 -1.32 -7.08 12.05
CA GLU A 56 -0.67 -6.33 13.12
C GLU A 56 -1.46 -6.44 14.45
N SER A 57 -2.80 -6.37 14.40
CA SER A 57 -3.63 -6.56 15.60
C SER A 57 -3.53 -7.98 16.17
N GLU A 58 -3.59 -9.01 15.31
CA GLU A 58 -3.47 -10.40 15.74
C GLU A 58 -2.09 -10.68 16.35
N LEU A 59 -1.04 -10.13 15.75
CA LEU A 59 0.33 -10.25 16.28
C LEU A 59 0.47 -9.56 17.64
N LYS A 60 -0.16 -8.39 17.82
CA LYS A 60 -0.16 -7.69 19.10
C LYS A 60 -0.86 -8.51 20.17
N GLU A 61 -2.05 -9.02 19.90
CA GLU A 61 -2.78 -9.88 20.85
C GLU A 61 -1.98 -11.14 21.22
N LEU A 62 -1.33 -11.75 20.24
CA LEU A 62 -0.51 -12.94 20.48
C LEU A 62 0.68 -12.62 21.39
N LYS A 63 1.37 -11.50 21.16
CA LYS A 63 2.47 -11.04 22.01
C LYS A 63 2.01 -10.78 23.44
N GLU A 64 0.84 -10.16 23.62
CA GLU A 64 0.27 -9.91 24.95
C GLU A 64 -0.04 -11.21 25.67
N LYS A 65 -0.65 -12.19 24.99
CA LYS A 65 -0.92 -13.53 25.54
C LYS A 65 0.37 -14.26 25.95
N PHE A 66 1.40 -14.21 25.10
CA PHE A 66 2.71 -14.81 25.42
C PHE A 66 3.38 -14.13 26.62
N ALA A 67 3.36 -12.80 26.68
CA ALA A 67 3.91 -12.07 27.81
C ALA A 67 3.20 -12.43 29.11
N ALA A 68 1.86 -12.52 29.08
CA ALA A 68 1.06 -12.94 30.23
C ALA A 68 1.39 -14.38 30.67
N TYR A 69 1.55 -15.31 29.71
CA TYR A 69 1.93 -16.69 30.00
C TYR A 69 3.33 -16.81 30.62
N ILE A 70 4.31 -16.09 30.09
CA ILE A 70 5.67 -16.08 30.65
C ILE A 70 5.63 -15.54 32.09
N LYS A 71 4.91 -14.42 32.30
CA LYS A 71 4.76 -13.82 33.62
C LYS A 71 4.11 -14.78 34.63
N SER A 72 3.00 -15.42 34.26
CA SER A 72 2.32 -16.37 35.17
C SER A 72 3.18 -17.59 35.48
N LYS A 73 3.97 -18.06 34.51
CA LYS A 73 4.95 -19.14 34.72
C LYS A 73 6.05 -18.72 35.71
N ASP A 74 6.59 -17.52 35.56
CA ASP A 74 7.62 -17.00 36.47
C ASP A 74 7.08 -16.81 37.90
N GLU A 75 5.86 -16.31 38.04
CA GLU A 75 5.17 -16.19 39.34
C GLU A 75 4.98 -17.56 40.01
N LEU A 76 4.55 -18.58 39.25
CA LEU A 76 4.40 -19.94 39.78
C LEU A 76 5.75 -20.54 40.22
N LEU A 77 6.80 -20.36 39.41
CA LEU A 77 8.15 -20.82 39.75
C LEU A 77 8.69 -20.14 41.02
N ASN A 78 8.40 -18.86 41.21
CA ASN A 78 8.77 -18.13 42.42
C ASN A 78 7.95 -18.57 43.64
N ALA A 79 6.67 -18.91 43.47
CA ALA A 79 5.82 -19.39 44.57
C ALA A 79 6.16 -20.81 45.04
N LEU A 80 6.81 -21.61 44.20
CA LEU A 80 7.28 -22.97 44.52
C LEU A 80 8.68 -23.00 45.17
N LYS A 81 9.36 -21.85 45.24
CA LYS A 81 10.68 -21.66 45.87
C LYS A 81 10.53 -21.23 47.33
#